data_AF-A0A292Q0I3-F1
#
_entry.id   AF-A0A292Q0I3-F1
#
_cell.length_a   1.000
_cell.length_b   1.000
_cell.length_c   1.000
_cell.angle_alpha   90.00
_cell.angle_beta   90.00
_cell.angle_gamma   90.00
#
_symmetry.space_group_name_H-M   'P 1'
#
loop_
_entity.id
_entity.type
_entity.pdbx_description
1 polymer ?
#
loop_
_entity_poly.entity_id
_entity_poly.type
_entity_poly.pdbx_seq_one_letter_code
_entity_poly.pdbx_strand_id
1 'polypeptide(L)'
;MLARRFRRTGDIDGFHIAIKHSEQALATTPQDHPGRPTVFNNLVVEFFQKFQELGDLEDLQKAITHGDQARAATPQDHPRQASSCLHMGQCLELRSKILNCSEDINESLPLYQEACDCHTSPPRDRISASRRAASILFSTGQFHESSTLLERAVGLMPSVNLRLLNRDDQQHILSDLEGLSSSAASMALCAGREAYHSLQLLELGQGIIMGFTIDSRSEFSELEMDHPLELRQFNRLRAEIDSPIDGINGASFEPPDQAQNRVGSRHWDAVKQMDVILDRIRTFPGYCGFLLPPPPEDLMKLAEIGPLVVVNCTPYRSDAIIVTTSGITSLELRKLKYEETTRWMTQFGGFGAGGS
;
A
#
# COMPACT_ATOMS: atom_id res chain seq x y z
N MET A 1 -16.53 1.45 -10.34
CA MET A 1 -17.60 1.50 -9.31
C MET A 1 -18.52 0.27 -9.29
N LEU A 2 -18.72 -0.50 -10.37
CA LEU A 2 -19.58 -1.70 -10.33
C LEU A 2 -18.97 -2.90 -9.57
N ALA A 3 -17.67 -3.18 -9.70
CA ALA A 3 -17.02 -4.31 -9.03
C ALA A 3 -17.09 -4.27 -7.48
N ARG A 4 -17.19 -3.07 -6.87
CA ARG A 4 -17.23 -2.94 -5.39
C ARG A 4 -18.60 -3.21 -4.77
N ARG A 5 -19.70 -3.06 -5.52
CA ARG A 5 -21.06 -3.32 -5.01
C ARG A 5 -21.35 -4.83 -4.87
N PHE A 6 -20.61 -5.68 -5.58
CA PHE A 6 -20.73 -7.14 -5.54
C PHE A 6 -20.07 -7.78 -4.31
N ARG A 7 -19.16 -7.09 -3.61
CA ARG A 7 -18.44 -7.61 -2.43
C ARG A 7 -19.32 -7.97 -1.23
N ARG A 8 -20.63 -7.68 -1.24
CA ARG A 8 -21.49 -7.82 -0.05
C ARG A 8 -22.60 -8.85 -0.13
N THR A 9 -22.73 -9.61 -1.23
CA THR A 9 -23.85 -10.56 -1.39
C THR A 9 -23.48 -11.98 -1.80
N GLY A 10 -22.21 -12.31 -2.08
CA GLY A 10 -21.88 -13.64 -2.60
C GLY A 10 -22.68 -13.98 -3.86
N ASP A 11 -22.95 -12.96 -4.69
CA ASP A 11 -23.80 -13.08 -5.86
C ASP A 11 -23.00 -13.68 -7.01
N ILE A 12 -23.04 -15.01 -7.12
CA ILE A 12 -22.42 -15.81 -8.18
C ILE A 12 -22.81 -15.30 -9.57
N ASP A 13 -24.05 -14.80 -9.71
CA ASP A 13 -24.56 -14.23 -10.96
C ASP A 13 -23.88 -12.89 -11.28
N GLY A 14 -23.53 -12.13 -10.25
CA GLY A 14 -22.77 -10.88 -10.35
C GLY A 14 -21.40 -11.05 -10.98
N PHE A 15 -20.62 -12.06 -10.54
CA PHE A 15 -19.31 -12.36 -11.13
C PHE A 15 -19.43 -12.82 -12.58
N HIS A 16 -20.40 -13.69 -12.89
CA HIS A 16 -20.62 -14.14 -14.27
C HIS A 16 -20.98 -13.00 -15.21
N ILE A 17 -21.84 -12.08 -14.77
CA ILE A 17 -22.24 -10.92 -15.56
C ILE A 17 -21.04 -9.99 -15.78
N ALA A 18 -20.25 -9.71 -14.73
CA ALA A 18 -19.07 -8.85 -14.83
C ALA A 18 -18.03 -9.42 -15.82
N ILE A 19 -17.64 -10.68 -15.62
CA ILE A 19 -16.68 -11.38 -16.49
C ILE A 19 -17.17 -11.39 -17.94
N LYS A 20 -18.45 -11.74 -18.16
CA LYS A 20 -19.03 -11.75 -19.51
C LYS A 20 -18.95 -10.39 -20.19
N HIS A 21 -19.25 -9.30 -19.47
CA HIS A 21 -19.13 -7.95 -20.02
C HIS A 21 -17.68 -7.57 -20.30
N SER A 22 -16.75 -7.92 -19.41
CA SER A 22 -15.32 -7.67 -19.61
C SER A 22 -14.75 -8.46 -20.79
N GLU A 23 -15.16 -9.72 -20.99
CA GLU A 23 -14.79 -10.53 -22.16
C GLU A 23 -15.36 -9.97 -23.46
N GLN A 24 -16.62 -9.52 -23.45
CA GLN A 24 -17.23 -8.84 -24.61
C GLN A 24 -16.54 -7.52 -24.94
N ALA A 25 -16.19 -6.74 -23.92
CA ALA A 25 -15.39 -5.53 -24.08
C ALA A 25 -14.03 -5.87 -24.69
N LEU A 26 -13.37 -6.93 -24.23
CA LEU A 26 -12.06 -7.35 -24.74
C LEU A 26 -12.13 -7.80 -26.21
N ALA A 27 -13.21 -8.48 -26.59
CA ALA A 27 -13.45 -8.94 -27.97
C ALA A 27 -13.76 -7.78 -28.94
N THR A 28 -14.36 -6.71 -28.45
CA THR A 28 -14.75 -5.53 -29.26
C THR A 28 -13.71 -4.41 -29.24
N THR A 29 -12.77 -4.44 -28.30
CA THR A 29 -11.69 -3.47 -28.17
C THR A 29 -10.50 -3.85 -29.07
N PRO A 30 -10.07 -3.00 -30.03
CA PRO A 30 -8.91 -3.27 -30.87
C PRO A 30 -7.63 -3.57 -30.08
N GLN A 31 -6.67 -4.30 -30.66
CA GLN A 31 -5.42 -4.66 -29.96
C GLN A 31 -4.63 -3.44 -29.50
N ASP A 32 -4.53 -2.41 -30.36
CA ASP A 32 -3.78 -1.20 -30.07
C ASP A 32 -4.60 -0.17 -29.27
N HIS A 33 -5.81 -0.52 -28.84
CA HIS A 33 -6.66 0.41 -28.12
C HIS A 33 -6.16 0.59 -26.67
N PRO A 34 -5.99 1.83 -26.20
CA PRO A 34 -5.33 2.13 -24.92
C PRO A 34 -6.20 1.86 -23.70
N GLY A 35 -7.51 1.66 -23.90
CA GLY A 35 -8.40 1.13 -22.87
C GLY A 35 -8.28 -0.39 -22.67
N ARG A 36 -7.59 -1.12 -23.56
CA ARG A 36 -7.46 -2.58 -23.51
C ARG A 36 -6.75 -3.09 -22.24
N PRO A 37 -5.66 -2.46 -21.75
CA PRO A 37 -5.06 -2.78 -20.45
C PRO A 37 -6.05 -2.74 -19.28
N THR A 38 -6.98 -1.78 -19.28
CA THR A 38 -8.01 -1.67 -18.25
C THR A 38 -8.97 -2.86 -18.28
N VAL A 39 -9.38 -3.29 -19.47
CA VAL A 39 -10.25 -4.46 -19.64
C VAL A 39 -9.54 -5.72 -19.14
N PHE A 40 -8.27 -5.92 -19.50
CA PHE A 40 -7.50 -7.05 -18.97
C PHE A 40 -7.37 -7.02 -17.45
N ASN A 41 -7.04 -5.87 -16.87
CA ASN A 41 -6.94 -5.73 -15.41
C ASN A 41 -8.26 -6.07 -14.71
N ASN A 42 -9.40 -5.67 -15.30
CA ASN A 42 -10.71 -6.03 -14.75
C ASN A 42 -10.93 -7.54 -14.78
N LEU A 43 -10.60 -8.22 -15.88
CA LEU A 43 -10.68 -9.68 -15.97
C LEU A 43 -9.82 -10.37 -14.91
N VAL A 44 -8.57 -9.91 -14.73
CA VAL A 44 -7.67 -10.45 -13.69
C VAL A 44 -8.33 -10.34 -12.30
N VAL A 45 -8.87 -9.16 -11.97
CA VAL A 45 -9.52 -8.90 -10.68
C VAL A 45 -10.80 -9.73 -10.51
N GLU A 46 -11.64 -9.79 -11.52
CA GLU A 46 -12.93 -10.50 -11.49
C GLU A 46 -12.73 -12.02 -11.32
N PHE A 47 -11.79 -12.61 -12.06
CA PHE A 47 -11.45 -14.03 -11.90
C PHE A 47 -10.78 -14.32 -10.55
N PHE A 48 -9.88 -13.45 -10.08
CA PHE A 48 -9.27 -13.60 -8.76
C PHE A 48 -10.30 -13.55 -7.63
N GLN A 49 -11.24 -12.61 -7.68
CA GLN A 49 -12.32 -12.51 -6.70
C GLN A 49 -13.26 -13.72 -6.76
N LYS A 50 -13.63 -14.16 -7.97
CA LYS A 50 -14.45 -15.36 -8.15
C LYS A 50 -13.75 -16.60 -7.56
N PHE A 51 -12.44 -16.73 -7.73
CA PHE A 51 -11.66 -17.78 -7.08
C PHE A 51 -11.69 -17.66 -5.54
N GLN A 52 -11.51 -16.46 -4.98
CA GLN A 52 -11.55 -16.29 -3.52
C GLN A 52 -12.88 -16.72 -2.90
N GLU A 53 -13.99 -16.54 -3.63
CA GLU A 53 -15.33 -16.89 -3.18
C GLU A 53 -15.69 -18.36 -3.44
N LEU A 54 -15.30 -18.92 -4.60
CA LEU A 54 -15.76 -20.24 -5.06
C LEU A 54 -14.68 -21.34 -5.03
N GLY A 55 -13.41 -20.97 -4.94
CA GLY A 55 -12.28 -21.90 -4.85
C GLY A 55 -11.90 -22.63 -6.14
N ASP A 56 -12.42 -22.22 -7.30
CA ASP A 56 -12.13 -22.88 -8.58
C ASP A 56 -10.75 -22.52 -9.14
N LEU A 57 -9.83 -23.48 -9.16
CA LEU A 57 -8.47 -23.31 -9.68
C LEU A 57 -8.44 -22.88 -11.17
N GLU A 58 -9.48 -23.18 -11.95
CA GLU A 58 -9.55 -22.72 -13.33
C GLU A 58 -9.69 -21.19 -13.41
N ASP A 59 -10.43 -20.58 -12.48
CA ASP A 59 -10.54 -19.11 -12.40
C ASP A 59 -9.19 -18.47 -12.05
N LEU A 60 -8.42 -19.11 -11.18
CA LEU A 60 -7.05 -18.67 -10.86
C LEU A 60 -6.13 -18.71 -12.09
N GLN A 61 -6.23 -19.77 -12.90
CA GLN A 61 -5.47 -19.90 -14.15
C GLN A 61 -5.90 -18.88 -15.21
N LYS A 62 -7.20 -18.56 -15.29
CA LYS A 62 -7.72 -17.51 -16.18
C LYS A 62 -7.21 -16.13 -15.78
N ALA A 63 -7.19 -15.83 -14.47
CA ALA A 63 -6.63 -14.58 -13.97
C ALA A 63 -5.14 -14.43 -14.36
N ILE A 64 -4.33 -15.49 -14.21
CA ILE A 64 -2.91 -15.48 -14.60
C ILE A 64 -2.78 -15.25 -16.12
N THR A 65 -3.53 -16.01 -16.93
CA THR A 65 -3.49 -15.91 -18.40
C THR A 65 -3.84 -14.50 -18.89
N HIS A 66 -4.91 -13.91 -18.37
CA HIS A 66 -5.29 -12.54 -18.73
C HIS A 66 -4.28 -11.51 -18.24
N GLY A 67 -3.63 -11.76 -17.10
CA GLY A 67 -2.57 -10.91 -16.59
C GLY A 67 -1.33 -10.91 -17.49
N ASP A 68 -0.90 -12.06 -17.99
CA ASP A 68 0.22 -12.15 -18.94
C ASP A 68 -0.11 -11.43 -20.25
N GLN A 69 -1.34 -11.60 -20.75
CA GLN A 69 -1.81 -10.86 -21.91
C GLN A 69 -1.87 -9.35 -21.66
N ALA A 70 -2.25 -8.93 -20.44
CA ALA A 70 -2.22 -7.53 -20.04
C ALA A 70 -0.79 -6.99 -20.12
N ARG A 71 0.18 -7.68 -19.50
CA ARG A 71 1.59 -7.26 -19.47
C ARG A 71 2.20 -7.19 -20.86
N ALA A 72 1.90 -8.15 -21.73
CA ALA A 72 2.36 -8.13 -23.11
C ALA A 72 1.78 -6.95 -23.93
N ALA A 73 0.58 -6.48 -23.58
CA ALA A 73 -0.13 -5.42 -24.30
C ALA A 73 -0.01 -4.03 -23.65
N THR A 74 0.60 -3.91 -22.47
CA THR A 74 0.58 -2.68 -21.67
C THR A 74 1.99 -2.08 -21.58
N PRO A 75 2.17 -0.77 -21.85
CA PRO A 75 3.44 -0.10 -21.62
C PRO A 75 3.90 -0.19 -20.15
N GLN A 76 5.21 -0.26 -19.93
CA GLN A 76 5.83 -0.45 -18.60
C GLN A 76 5.62 0.72 -17.59
N ASP A 77 5.03 1.82 -18.02
CA ASP A 77 4.70 2.96 -17.15
C ASP A 77 3.19 3.20 -17.06
N HIS A 78 2.37 2.20 -17.42
CA HIS A 78 0.93 2.35 -17.35
C HIS A 78 0.44 2.32 -15.90
N PRO A 79 -0.38 3.28 -15.43
CA PRO A 79 -0.72 3.37 -14.00
C PRO A 79 -1.49 2.17 -13.43
N ARG A 80 -2.07 1.28 -14.26
CA ARG A 80 -2.67 0.00 -13.82
C ARG A 80 -1.71 -1.19 -13.74
N GLN A 81 -0.47 -1.06 -14.18
CA GLN A 81 0.46 -2.19 -14.23
C GLN A 81 0.75 -2.76 -12.85
N ALA A 82 0.96 -1.91 -11.83
CA ALA A 82 1.15 -2.40 -10.47
C ALA A 82 -0.04 -3.23 -9.98
N SER A 83 -1.26 -2.81 -10.31
CA SER A 83 -2.49 -3.54 -9.94
C SER A 83 -2.55 -4.91 -10.62
N SER A 84 -2.24 -4.98 -11.92
CA SER A 84 -2.23 -6.24 -12.66
C SER A 84 -1.17 -7.21 -12.12
N CYS A 85 0.07 -6.73 -11.95
CA CYS A 85 1.16 -7.53 -11.41
C CYS A 85 0.91 -7.97 -9.96
N LEU A 86 0.30 -7.11 -9.12
CA LEU A 86 -0.10 -7.45 -7.77
C LEU A 86 -1.10 -8.62 -7.74
N HIS A 87 -2.17 -8.56 -8.53
CA HIS A 87 -3.18 -9.62 -8.55
C HIS A 87 -2.62 -10.92 -9.14
N MET A 88 -1.81 -10.85 -10.20
CA MET A 88 -1.14 -12.03 -10.77
C MET A 88 -0.21 -12.70 -9.75
N GLY A 89 0.63 -11.91 -9.06
CA GLY A 89 1.51 -12.43 -8.01
C GLY A 89 0.72 -13.11 -6.90
N GLN A 90 -0.44 -12.54 -6.51
CA GLN A 90 -1.33 -13.15 -5.52
C GLN A 90 -1.95 -14.45 -6.02
N CYS A 91 -2.31 -14.51 -7.31
CA CYS A 91 -2.80 -15.75 -7.93
C CYS A 91 -1.76 -16.86 -7.84
N LEU A 92 -0.50 -16.55 -8.20
CA LEU A 92 0.62 -17.50 -8.13
C LEU A 92 0.90 -17.93 -6.69
N GLU A 93 0.92 -17.01 -5.72
CA GLU A 93 1.07 -17.36 -4.30
C GLU A 93 -0.02 -18.32 -3.81
N LEU A 94 -1.28 -18.10 -4.20
CA LEU A 94 -2.38 -18.97 -3.80
C LEU A 94 -2.30 -20.33 -4.49
N ARG A 95 -1.96 -20.35 -5.79
CA ARG A 95 -1.77 -21.59 -6.55
C ARG A 95 -0.64 -22.42 -5.96
N SER A 96 0.48 -21.78 -5.63
CA SER A 96 1.60 -22.39 -4.91
C SER A 96 1.15 -23.05 -3.60
N LYS A 97 0.37 -22.34 -2.78
CA LYS A 97 -0.12 -22.88 -1.50
C LYS A 97 -1.03 -24.10 -1.66
N ILE A 98 -1.83 -24.14 -2.73
CA ILE A 98 -2.77 -25.25 -2.97
C ILE A 98 -2.07 -26.45 -3.59
N LEU A 99 -1.18 -26.21 -4.55
CA LEU A 99 -0.53 -27.26 -5.33
C LEU A 99 0.88 -27.63 -4.81
N ASN A 100 1.38 -26.94 -3.79
CA ASN A 100 2.74 -27.04 -3.28
C ASN A 100 3.82 -26.82 -4.36
N CYS A 101 3.59 -25.86 -5.26
CA CYS A 101 4.50 -25.53 -6.36
C CYS A 101 5.42 -24.36 -5.99
N SER A 102 6.71 -24.61 -5.84
CA SER A 102 7.69 -23.57 -5.46
C SER A 102 8.03 -22.62 -6.61
N GLU A 103 7.85 -23.07 -7.86
CA GLU A 103 8.08 -22.30 -9.07
C GLU A 103 7.18 -21.07 -9.13
N ASP A 104 5.90 -21.22 -8.74
CA ASP A 104 4.94 -20.12 -8.66
C ASP A 104 5.39 -19.00 -7.71
N ILE A 105 6.05 -19.32 -6.60
CA ILE A 105 6.59 -18.30 -5.69
C ILE A 105 7.74 -17.55 -6.34
N ASN A 106 8.62 -18.27 -7.05
CA ASN A 106 9.74 -17.66 -7.79
C ASN A 106 9.24 -16.74 -8.92
N GLU A 107 8.12 -17.09 -9.57
CA GLU A 107 7.48 -16.26 -10.59
C GLU A 107 6.72 -15.07 -9.99
N SER A 108 6.20 -15.19 -8.76
CA SER A 108 5.46 -14.10 -8.10
C SER A 108 6.34 -12.93 -7.65
N LEU A 109 7.58 -13.18 -7.22
CA LEU A 109 8.49 -12.14 -6.73
C LEU A 109 8.80 -11.05 -7.77
N PRO A 110 9.21 -11.36 -9.02
CA PRO A 110 9.48 -10.32 -10.01
C PRO A 110 8.23 -9.51 -10.38
N LEU A 111 7.03 -10.12 -10.34
CA LEU A 111 5.77 -9.39 -10.54
C LEU A 111 5.56 -8.33 -9.45
N TYR A 112 5.81 -8.69 -8.18
CA TYR A 112 5.70 -7.72 -7.10
C TYR A 112 6.76 -6.62 -7.18
N GLN A 113 8.00 -6.95 -7.54
CA GLN A 113 9.06 -5.95 -7.74
C GLN A 113 8.70 -4.97 -8.86
N GLU A 114 8.21 -5.48 -10.00
CA GLU A 114 7.72 -4.66 -11.11
C GLU A 114 6.58 -3.74 -10.67
N ALA A 115 5.65 -4.24 -9.86
CA ALA A 115 4.58 -3.44 -9.28
C ALA A 115 5.09 -2.34 -8.33
N CYS A 116 6.15 -2.60 -7.55
CA CYS A 116 6.74 -1.61 -6.64
C CYS A 116 7.39 -0.44 -7.41
N ASP A 117 8.05 -0.78 -8.52
CA ASP A 117 8.86 0.14 -9.33
C ASP A 117 8.03 0.92 -10.36
N CYS A 118 6.77 0.55 -10.59
CA CYS A 118 5.85 1.32 -11.44
C CYS A 118 5.43 2.64 -10.76
N HIS A 119 6.19 3.71 -10.99
CA HIS A 119 6.01 4.99 -10.29
C HIS A 119 4.70 5.73 -10.61
N THR A 120 4.12 5.47 -11.78
CA THR A 120 2.84 6.07 -12.20
C THR A 120 1.65 5.39 -11.53
N SER A 121 1.80 4.17 -11.02
CA SER A 121 0.74 3.45 -10.34
C SER A 121 0.37 4.04 -8.98
N PRO A 122 -0.89 3.89 -8.54
CA PRO A 122 -1.34 4.33 -7.24
C PRO A 122 -0.44 3.82 -6.11
N PRO A 123 -0.10 4.67 -5.11
CA PRO A 123 0.75 4.30 -3.98
C PRO A 123 0.25 3.07 -3.23
N ARG A 124 -1.07 2.85 -3.16
CA ARG A 124 -1.67 1.69 -2.49
C ARG A 124 -1.23 0.37 -3.13
N ASP A 125 -1.32 0.24 -4.45
CA ASP A 125 -0.96 -1.00 -5.14
C ASP A 125 0.53 -1.30 -4.97
N ARG A 126 1.36 -0.25 -5.00
CA ARG A 126 2.81 -0.33 -4.79
C ARG A 126 3.16 -0.74 -3.36
N ILE A 127 2.46 -0.21 -2.36
CA ILE A 127 2.59 -0.60 -0.94
C ILE A 127 2.20 -2.06 -0.76
N SER A 128 1.06 -2.49 -1.31
CA SER A 128 0.59 -3.88 -1.22
C SER A 128 1.57 -4.84 -1.88
N ALA A 129 2.11 -4.51 -3.06
CA ALA A 129 3.14 -5.30 -3.72
C ALA A 129 4.42 -5.37 -2.89
N SER A 130 4.85 -4.25 -2.29
CA SER A 130 6.05 -4.20 -1.44
C SER A 130 5.93 -5.13 -0.24
N ARG A 131 4.75 -5.19 0.39
CA ARG A 131 4.49 -6.12 1.52
C ARG A 131 4.61 -7.59 1.09
N ARG A 132 4.07 -7.94 -0.08
CA ARG A 132 4.11 -9.30 -0.61
C ARG A 132 5.54 -9.71 -0.97
N ALA A 133 6.25 -8.89 -1.74
CA ALA A 133 7.66 -9.10 -2.08
C ALA A 133 8.52 -9.23 -0.81
N ALA A 134 8.36 -8.33 0.15
CA ALA A 134 9.10 -8.36 1.41
C ALA A 134 8.88 -9.65 2.21
N SER A 135 7.65 -10.18 2.20
CA SER A 135 7.34 -11.46 2.85
C SER A 135 8.06 -12.64 2.18
N ILE A 136 8.13 -12.67 0.85
CA ILE A 136 8.84 -13.70 0.09
C ILE A 136 10.35 -13.59 0.34
N LEU A 137 10.91 -12.37 0.25
CA LEU A 137 12.32 -12.10 0.51
C LEU A 137 12.71 -12.48 1.94
N PHE A 138 11.85 -12.22 2.93
CA PHE A 138 12.05 -12.67 4.30
C PHE A 138 12.16 -14.19 4.39
N SER A 139 11.22 -14.92 3.77
CA SER A 139 11.21 -16.38 3.80
C SER A 139 12.43 -17.03 3.13
N THR A 140 13.07 -16.30 2.22
CA THR A 140 14.30 -16.71 1.53
C THR A 140 15.58 -16.19 2.19
N GLY A 141 15.47 -15.49 3.34
CA GLY A 141 16.61 -14.97 4.09
C GLY A 141 17.21 -13.65 3.58
N GLN A 142 16.57 -13.01 2.59
CA GLN A 142 17.02 -11.76 1.97
C GLN A 142 16.52 -10.54 2.77
N PHE A 143 16.96 -10.41 4.03
CA PHE A 143 16.45 -9.41 4.97
C PHE A 143 16.73 -7.96 4.54
N HIS A 144 17.88 -7.69 3.92
CA HIS A 144 18.24 -6.33 3.50
C HIS A 144 17.34 -5.81 2.38
N GLU A 145 17.07 -6.65 1.37
CA GLU A 145 16.16 -6.31 0.27
C GLU A 145 14.72 -6.17 0.77
N SER A 146 14.29 -7.07 1.66
CA SER A 146 12.98 -7.00 2.32
C SER A 146 12.81 -5.69 3.11
N SER A 147 13.81 -5.30 3.91
CA SER A 147 13.82 -4.03 4.64
C SER A 147 13.71 -2.85 3.70
N THR A 148 14.51 -2.82 2.64
CA THR A 148 14.54 -1.71 1.67
C THR A 148 13.16 -1.52 1.01
N LEU A 149 12.47 -2.61 0.64
CA LEU A 149 11.12 -2.53 0.07
C LEU A 149 10.09 -2.00 1.07
N LEU A 150 10.10 -2.48 2.32
CA LEU A 150 9.16 -2.00 3.33
C LEU A 150 9.43 -0.54 3.73
N GLU A 151 10.69 -0.11 3.78
CA GLU A 151 11.08 1.29 4.01
C GLU A 151 10.51 2.19 2.89
N ARG A 152 10.69 1.79 1.63
CA ARG A 152 10.08 2.49 0.48
C ARG A 152 8.56 2.55 0.61
N ALA A 153 7.92 1.47 1.03
CA ALA A 153 6.46 1.42 1.21
C ALA A 153 5.97 2.35 2.32
N VAL A 154 6.66 2.44 3.45
CA VAL A 154 6.35 3.42 4.51
C VAL A 154 6.46 4.85 3.97
N GLY A 155 7.49 5.14 3.16
CA GLY A 155 7.66 6.44 2.51
C GLY A 155 6.54 6.82 1.53
N LEU A 156 5.77 5.87 1.01
CA LEU A 156 4.64 6.11 0.13
C LEU A 156 3.33 6.42 0.88
N MET A 157 3.23 6.13 2.18
CA MET A 157 2.01 6.34 2.97
C MET A 157 1.48 7.78 2.92
N PRO A 158 2.31 8.85 2.97
CA PRO A 158 1.80 10.21 2.86
C PRO A 158 1.10 10.53 1.54
N SER A 159 1.42 9.79 0.47
CA SER A 159 0.85 9.99 -0.86
C SER A 159 -0.49 9.29 -1.06
N VAL A 160 -0.88 8.37 -0.16
CA VAL A 160 -2.19 7.68 -0.21
C VAL A 160 -3.31 8.66 0.10
N ASN A 161 -4.39 8.72 -0.68
CA ASN A 161 -5.49 9.65 -0.43
C ASN A 161 -6.70 8.95 0.21
N LEU A 162 -6.96 9.24 1.48
CA LEU A 162 -8.15 8.71 2.17
C LEU A 162 -9.38 9.63 2.07
N ARG A 163 -9.20 10.94 1.83
CA ARG A 163 -10.28 11.94 1.98
C ARG A 163 -11.37 11.85 0.91
N LEU A 164 -11.09 11.24 -0.24
CA LEU A 164 -12.04 11.09 -1.34
C LEU A 164 -12.85 9.79 -1.30
N LEU A 165 -12.61 8.96 -0.28
CA LEU A 165 -13.23 7.65 -0.16
C LEU A 165 -14.40 7.67 0.82
N ASN A 166 -15.37 6.80 0.60
CA ASN A 166 -16.42 6.57 1.59
C ASN A 166 -15.80 5.96 2.87
N ARG A 167 -16.50 6.07 4.00
CA ARG A 167 -16.00 5.61 5.31
C ARG A 167 -15.59 4.12 5.33
N ASP A 168 -16.32 3.27 4.62
CA ASP A 168 -16.02 1.84 4.56
C ASP A 168 -14.70 1.57 3.81
N ASP A 169 -14.47 2.28 2.70
CA ASP A 169 -13.22 2.20 1.92
C ASP A 169 -12.05 2.85 2.68
N GLN A 170 -12.28 3.92 3.46
CA GLN A 170 -11.28 4.49 4.36
C GLN A 170 -10.83 3.50 5.43
N GLN A 171 -11.78 2.85 6.12
CA GLN A 171 -11.47 1.87 7.15
C GLN A 171 -10.70 0.67 6.59
N HIS A 172 -11.08 0.22 5.39
CA HIS A 172 -10.39 -0.86 4.70
C HIS A 172 -8.96 -0.49 4.33
N ILE A 173 -8.71 0.72 3.78
CA ILE A 173 -7.35 1.15 3.47
C ILE A 173 -6.52 1.37 4.73
N LEU A 174 -7.11 1.92 5.79
CA LEU A 174 -6.42 2.06 7.07
C LEU A 174 -5.99 0.69 7.61
N SER A 175 -6.86 -0.32 7.49
CA SER A 175 -6.50 -1.71 7.83
C SER A 175 -5.39 -2.28 6.93
N ASP A 176 -5.35 -1.92 5.65
CA ASP A 176 -4.28 -2.35 4.73
C ASP A 176 -2.93 -1.68 5.03
N LEU A 177 -2.95 -0.44 5.51
CA LEU A 177 -1.77 0.31 5.94
C LEU A 177 -1.33 -0.07 7.36
N GLU A 178 -2.24 -0.61 8.17
CA GLU A 178 -1.97 -1.07 9.52
C GLU A 178 -0.85 -2.13 9.54
N GLY A 179 0.03 -2.00 10.52
CA GLY A 179 1.16 -2.90 10.71
C GLY A 179 2.26 -2.81 9.64
N LEU A 180 2.13 -1.94 8.61
CA LEU A 180 3.18 -1.74 7.62
C LEU A 180 4.46 -1.23 8.28
N SER A 181 4.36 -0.15 9.06
CA SER A 181 5.49 0.43 9.77
C SER A 181 6.08 -0.50 10.83
N SER A 182 5.23 -1.25 11.54
CA SER A 182 5.67 -2.31 12.46
C SER A 182 6.48 -3.38 11.75
N SER A 183 6.01 -3.82 10.58
CA SER A 183 6.69 -4.81 9.74
C SER A 183 8.01 -4.28 9.19
N ALA A 184 8.03 -3.03 8.73
CA ALA A 184 9.24 -2.35 8.26
C ALA A 184 10.28 -2.22 9.39
N ALA A 185 9.84 -1.81 10.58
CA ALA A 185 10.68 -1.69 11.77
C ALA A 185 11.31 -3.03 12.19
N SER A 186 10.52 -4.11 12.17
CA SER A 186 11.02 -5.47 12.40
C SER A 186 12.01 -5.90 11.30
N MET A 187 11.71 -5.65 10.03
CA MET A 187 12.64 -5.99 8.94
C MET A 187 13.94 -5.22 8.98
N ALA A 188 13.92 -3.94 9.33
CA ALA A 188 15.11 -3.15 9.54
C ALA A 188 16.04 -3.78 10.59
N LEU A 189 15.49 -4.19 11.73
CA LEU A 189 16.28 -4.87 12.76
C LEU A 189 16.77 -6.25 12.30
N CYS A 190 15.99 -7.01 11.51
CA CYS A 190 16.46 -8.26 10.89
C CYS A 190 17.63 -8.03 9.93
N ALA A 191 17.61 -6.92 9.19
CA ALA A 191 18.68 -6.51 8.29
C ALA A 191 19.89 -5.89 9.02
N GLY A 192 19.89 -5.84 10.37
CA GLY A 192 20.99 -5.30 11.16
C GLY A 192 21.06 -3.77 11.20
N ARG A 193 19.97 -3.08 10.87
CA ARG A 193 19.87 -1.62 11.01
C ARG A 193 19.79 -1.22 12.48
N GLU A 194 20.13 0.03 12.77
CA GLU A 194 20.14 0.56 14.13
C GLU A 194 18.73 0.68 14.72
N ALA A 195 18.63 0.63 16.05
CA ALA A 195 17.37 0.73 16.78
C ALA A 195 16.64 2.05 16.50
N TYR A 196 17.37 3.15 16.33
CA TYR A 196 16.78 4.45 15.98
C TYR A 196 16.10 4.41 14.60
N HIS A 197 16.70 3.76 13.60
CA HIS A 197 16.10 3.62 12.27
C HIS A 197 14.78 2.83 12.32
N SER A 198 14.73 1.78 13.14
CA SER A 198 13.50 1.03 13.40
C SER A 198 12.42 1.91 14.07
N LEU A 199 12.81 2.72 15.05
CA LEU A 199 11.91 3.66 15.73
C LEU A 199 11.38 4.73 14.79
N GLN A 200 12.22 5.27 13.91
CA GLN A 200 11.82 6.25 12.89
C GLN A 200 10.69 5.71 12.01
N LEU A 201 10.76 4.44 11.60
CA LEU A 201 9.71 3.81 10.78
C LEU A 201 8.38 3.71 11.54
N LEU A 202 8.42 3.37 12.83
CA LEU A 202 7.24 3.30 13.70
C LEU A 202 6.59 4.69 13.87
N GLU A 203 7.39 5.71 14.19
CA GLU A 203 6.92 7.09 14.37
C GLU A 203 6.32 7.67 13.08
N LEU A 204 6.94 7.39 11.92
CA LEU A 204 6.40 7.74 10.61
C LEU A 204 5.01 7.14 10.39
N GLY A 205 4.87 5.84 10.64
CA GLY A 205 3.60 5.12 10.50
C GLY A 205 2.50 5.68 11.39
N GLN A 206 2.80 5.79 12.68
CA GLN A 206 1.86 6.28 13.68
C GLN A 206 1.44 7.72 13.38
N GLY A 207 2.39 8.59 13.04
CA GLY A 207 2.12 9.98 12.72
C GLY A 207 1.21 10.16 11.50
N ILE A 208 1.31 9.28 10.50
CA ILE A 208 0.48 9.30 9.30
C ILE A 208 -0.90 8.70 9.57
N ILE A 209 -0.97 7.52 10.20
CA ILE A 209 -2.23 6.85 10.53
C ILE A 209 -3.06 7.72 11.48
N MET A 210 -2.46 8.30 12.51
CA MET A 210 -3.16 9.19 13.45
C MET A 210 -3.64 10.48 12.77
N GLY A 211 -2.87 11.01 11.82
CA GLY A 211 -3.30 12.14 10.98
C GLY A 211 -4.44 11.79 10.01
N PHE A 212 -4.74 10.50 9.82
CA PHE A 212 -5.86 10.02 9.02
C PHE A 212 -7.11 9.70 9.84
N THR A 213 -6.95 9.08 11.00
CA THR A 213 -8.05 8.69 11.89
C THR A 213 -8.60 9.85 12.71
N ILE A 214 -7.78 10.86 12.97
CA ILE A 214 -8.18 12.06 13.67
C ILE A 214 -7.87 13.25 12.77
N ASP A 215 -8.85 14.12 12.52
CA ASP A 215 -8.66 15.43 11.84
C ASP A 215 -7.74 16.40 12.64
N SER A 216 -6.86 15.88 13.49
CA SER A 216 -6.17 16.60 14.57
C SER A 216 -4.66 16.37 14.60
N ARG A 217 -3.99 16.30 13.45
CA ARG A 217 -2.59 16.74 13.48
C ARG A 217 -2.64 18.25 13.61
N SER A 218 -2.21 18.77 14.76
CA SER A 218 -2.05 20.22 14.95
C SER A 218 -1.25 20.79 13.78
N GLU A 219 -0.22 20.09 13.30
CA GLU A 219 0.58 20.48 12.13
C GLU A 219 -0.23 20.66 10.83
N PHE A 220 -1.25 19.85 10.54
CA PHE A 220 -2.07 20.03 9.33
C PHE A 220 -3.03 21.20 9.49
N SER A 221 -3.61 21.36 10.70
CA SER A 221 -4.50 22.48 11.02
C SER A 221 -3.75 23.82 11.12
N GLU A 222 -2.54 23.80 11.67
CA GLU A 222 -1.59 24.92 11.71
C GLU A 222 -1.13 25.26 10.30
N LEU A 223 -0.74 24.25 9.49
CA LEU A 223 -0.38 24.48 8.08
C LEU A 223 -1.56 25.00 7.25
N GLU A 224 -2.80 24.58 7.56
CA GLU A 224 -4.00 25.12 6.93
C GLU A 224 -4.20 26.61 7.26
N MET A 225 -3.87 27.02 8.48
CA MET A 225 -3.95 28.42 8.91
C MET A 225 -2.80 29.27 8.32
N ASP A 226 -1.57 28.80 8.41
CA ASP A 226 -0.36 29.55 8.06
C ASP A 226 -0.06 29.52 6.56
N HIS A 227 -0.26 28.37 5.91
CA HIS A 227 0.12 28.09 4.52
C HIS A 227 -0.97 27.32 3.74
N PRO A 228 -2.20 27.89 3.61
CA PRO A 228 -3.35 27.20 3.03
C PRO A 228 -3.16 26.81 1.55
N LEU A 229 -2.33 27.55 0.79
CA LEU A 229 -2.09 27.28 -0.62
C LEU A 229 -1.27 26.02 -0.83
N GLU A 230 -0.20 25.85 -0.04
CA GLU A 230 0.67 24.68 -0.05
C GLU A 230 -0.09 23.44 0.40
N LEU A 231 -0.91 23.54 1.45
CA LEU A 231 -1.75 22.41 1.87
C LEU A 231 -2.80 22.02 0.81
N ARG A 232 -3.42 22.99 0.14
CA ARG A 232 -4.34 22.72 -0.98
C ARG A 232 -3.62 22.06 -2.15
N GLN A 233 -2.41 22.51 -2.49
CA GLN A 233 -1.60 21.91 -3.53
C GLN A 233 -1.22 20.47 -3.18
N PHE A 234 -0.74 20.24 -1.96
CA PHE A 234 -0.45 18.90 -1.43
C PHE A 234 -1.65 17.97 -1.55
N ASN A 235 -2.83 18.38 -1.05
CA ASN A 235 -4.04 17.57 -1.13
C ASN A 235 -4.51 17.32 -2.58
N ARG A 236 -4.37 18.31 -3.47
CA ARG A 236 -4.68 18.16 -4.89
C ARG A 236 -3.77 17.13 -5.57
N LEU A 237 -2.46 17.17 -5.28
CA LEU A 237 -1.50 16.24 -5.85
C LEU A 237 -1.78 14.80 -5.36
N ARG A 238 -2.14 14.62 -4.07
CA ARG A 238 -2.59 13.31 -3.56
C ARG A 238 -3.81 12.78 -4.30
N ALA A 239 -4.78 13.65 -4.59
CA ALA A 239 -5.97 13.29 -5.36
C ALA A 239 -5.65 12.88 -6.79
N GLU A 240 -4.71 13.58 -7.46
CA GLU A 240 -4.29 13.23 -8.82
C GLU A 240 -3.56 11.88 -8.85
N ILE A 241 -2.59 11.68 -7.94
CA ILE A 241 -1.80 10.46 -7.83
C ILE A 241 -2.68 9.22 -7.61
N ASP A 242 -3.72 9.37 -6.80
CA ASP A 242 -4.65 8.28 -6.44
C ASP A 242 -5.90 8.23 -7.33
N SER A 243 -5.97 9.08 -8.37
CA SER A 243 -7.15 9.15 -9.23
C SER A 243 -7.28 7.88 -10.09
N PRO A 244 -8.50 7.33 -10.25
CA PRO A 244 -8.72 6.21 -11.14
C PRO A 244 -8.59 6.67 -12.60
N ILE A 245 -7.87 5.88 -13.42
CA ILE A 245 -7.72 6.12 -14.88
C ILE A 245 -9.07 6.09 -15.64
N ASP A 246 -10.16 5.61 -15.00
CA ASP A 246 -11.47 5.32 -15.63
C ASP A 246 -12.25 6.53 -16.19
N GLY A 247 -11.66 7.73 -16.20
CA GLY A 247 -12.27 8.95 -16.71
C GLY A 247 -12.36 9.09 -18.24
N ILE A 248 -11.89 8.13 -19.05
CA ILE A 248 -11.80 8.27 -20.52
C ILE A 248 -13.14 7.99 -21.25
N ASN A 249 -14.23 7.72 -20.53
CA ASN A 249 -15.57 7.61 -21.14
C ASN A 249 -16.39 8.91 -21.12
N GLY A 250 -15.82 10.03 -20.67
CA GLY A 250 -16.49 11.33 -20.60
C GLY A 250 -16.04 12.31 -21.68
N ALA A 251 -16.72 12.32 -22.83
CA ALA A 251 -16.84 13.47 -23.75
C ALA A 251 -15.55 14.20 -24.21
N SER A 252 -14.39 13.54 -24.25
CA SER A 252 -13.20 14.09 -24.91
C SER A 252 -13.15 13.65 -26.37
N PHE A 253 -13.10 14.62 -27.30
CA PHE A 253 -12.94 14.40 -28.75
C PHE A 253 -11.50 13.96 -29.15
N GLU A 254 -10.69 13.50 -28.19
CA GLU A 254 -9.29 13.18 -28.43
C GLU A 254 -9.10 11.69 -28.74
N PRO A 255 -8.11 11.34 -29.60
CA PRO A 255 -7.72 9.96 -29.81
C PRO A 255 -7.34 9.31 -28.47
N PRO A 256 -7.83 8.09 -28.19
CA PRO A 256 -7.61 7.40 -26.92
C PRO A 256 -6.12 7.35 -26.51
N ASP A 257 -5.21 7.22 -27.48
CA ASP A 257 -3.76 7.04 -27.25
C ASP A 257 -3.12 8.31 -26.65
N GLN A 258 -3.62 9.48 -27.06
CA GLN A 258 -3.19 10.76 -26.52
C GLN A 258 -3.74 10.98 -25.11
N ALA A 259 -4.97 10.55 -24.84
CA ALA A 259 -5.57 10.62 -23.51
C ALA A 259 -4.79 9.76 -22.51
N GLN A 260 -4.39 8.54 -22.89
CA GLN A 260 -3.66 7.63 -22.01
C GLN A 260 -2.23 8.09 -21.72
N ASN A 261 -1.49 8.54 -22.74
CA ASN A 261 -0.16 9.13 -22.56
C ASN A 261 -0.20 10.40 -21.69
N ARG A 262 -1.26 11.20 -21.81
CA ARG A 262 -1.48 12.34 -20.92
C ARG A 262 -1.75 11.92 -19.49
N VAL A 263 -2.57 10.90 -19.24
CA VAL A 263 -2.84 10.42 -17.87
C VAL A 263 -1.56 9.86 -17.22
N GLY A 264 -0.79 9.03 -17.94
CA GLY A 264 0.52 8.56 -17.46
C GLY A 264 1.47 9.71 -17.14
N SER A 265 1.58 10.71 -18.04
CA SER A 265 2.36 11.92 -17.80
C SER A 265 1.83 12.72 -16.61
N ARG A 266 0.51 12.85 -16.44
CA ARG A 266 -0.12 13.61 -15.34
C ARG A 266 0.17 13.00 -13.98
N HIS A 267 0.03 11.67 -13.86
CA HIS A 267 0.36 10.97 -12.63
C HIS A 267 1.85 11.11 -12.30
N TRP A 268 2.72 10.98 -13.29
CA TRP A 268 4.16 11.15 -13.10
C TRP A 268 4.54 12.59 -12.69
N ASP A 269 3.97 13.58 -13.36
CA ASP A 269 4.15 14.99 -13.03
C ASP A 269 3.64 15.29 -11.61
N ALA A 270 2.51 14.70 -11.22
CA ALA A 270 1.95 14.85 -9.88
C ALA A 270 2.84 14.22 -8.81
N VAL A 271 3.41 13.03 -9.06
CA VAL A 271 4.40 12.39 -8.17
C VAL A 271 5.63 13.29 -8.00
N LYS A 272 6.18 13.82 -9.09
CA LYS A 272 7.33 14.74 -8.99
C LYS A 272 7.01 16.03 -8.26
N GLN A 273 5.84 16.61 -8.52
CA GLN A 273 5.40 17.82 -7.83
C GLN A 273 5.11 17.56 -6.35
N MET A 274 4.79 16.32 -5.96
CA MET A 274 4.63 15.92 -4.57
C MET A 274 5.93 16.10 -3.79
N ASP A 275 7.04 15.62 -4.35
CA ASP A 275 8.36 15.76 -3.70
C ASP A 275 8.72 17.24 -3.55
N VAL A 276 8.49 18.04 -4.59
CA VAL A 276 8.76 19.48 -4.59
C VAL A 276 7.91 20.22 -3.54
N ILE A 277 6.62 19.89 -3.39
CA ILE A 277 5.77 20.58 -2.40
C ILE A 277 6.14 20.16 -0.97
N LEU A 278 6.50 18.90 -0.74
CA LEU A 278 6.96 18.42 0.57
C LEU A 278 8.25 19.12 0.99
N ASP A 279 9.22 19.23 0.08
CA ASP A 279 10.48 19.94 0.33
C ASP A 279 10.21 21.42 0.62
N ARG A 280 9.30 22.05 -0.12
CA ARG A 280 8.90 23.44 0.12
C ARG A 280 8.26 23.63 1.49
N ILE A 281 7.30 22.79 1.89
CA ILE A 281 6.65 22.87 3.21
C ILE A 281 7.69 22.78 4.33
N ARG A 282 8.69 21.90 4.17
CA ARG A 282 9.78 21.72 5.15
C ARG A 282 10.74 22.91 5.26
N THR A 283 10.68 23.88 4.35
CA THR A 283 11.44 25.14 4.48
C THR A 283 10.77 26.16 5.39
N PHE A 284 9.49 25.98 5.74
CA PHE A 284 8.77 26.93 6.60
C PHE A 284 9.20 26.78 8.07
N PRO A 285 9.33 27.89 8.82
CA PRO A 285 9.64 27.85 10.25
C PRO A 285 8.61 27.00 11.02
N GLY A 286 9.06 26.02 11.79
CA GLY A 286 8.19 25.10 12.53
C GLY A 286 7.76 23.85 11.75
N TYR A 287 7.99 23.79 10.43
CA TYR A 287 7.56 22.67 9.58
C TYR A 287 8.72 21.82 9.03
N CYS A 288 9.95 22.03 9.50
CA CYS A 288 11.12 21.26 9.05
C CYS A 288 10.99 19.74 9.27
N GLY A 289 10.19 19.32 10.26
CA GLY A 289 9.84 17.93 10.53
C GLY A 289 8.54 17.45 9.87
N PHE A 290 7.92 18.22 8.97
CA PHE A 290 6.62 17.88 8.41
C PHE A 290 6.66 16.53 7.69
N LEU A 291 5.84 15.59 8.18
CA LEU A 291 5.78 14.19 7.74
C LEU A 291 7.15 13.47 7.81
N LEU A 292 7.99 13.83 8.78
CA LEU A 292 9.24 13.18 9.10
C LEU A 292 9.23 12.71 10.57
N PRO A 293 10.00 11.67 10.94
CA PRO A 293 10.12 11.27 12.32
C PRO A 293 10.95 12.29 13.10
N PRO A 294 10.74 12.43 14.42
CA PRO A 294 11.55 13.31 15.24
C PRO A 294 13.03 12.89 15.25
N PRO A 295 13.96 13.85 15.36
CA PRO A 295 15.39 13.54 15.50
C PRO A 295 15.64 12.78 16.81
N PRO A 296 16.74 12.00 16.90
CA PRO A 296 16.99 11.16 18.07
C PRO A 296 17.16 12.00 19.33
N GLU A 297 17.71 13.20 19.21
CA GLU A 297 17.91 14.16 20.30
C GLU A 297 16.60 14.53 21.00
N ASP A 298 15.53 14.74 20.23
CA ASP A 298 14.23 15.12 20.80
C ASP A 298 13.57 13.95 21.52
N LEU A 299 13.70 12.73 20.98
CA LEU A 299 13.25 11.52 21.66
C LEU A 299 14.04 11.24 22.95
N MET A 300 15.36 11.49 22.93
CA MET A 300 16.23 11.30 24.09
C MET A 300 15.96 12.35 25.18
N LYS A 301 15.61 13.59 24.82
CA LYS A 301 15.15 14.61 25.78
C LYS A 301 13.86 14.18 26.49
N LEU A 302 12.91 13.58 25.76
CA LEU A 302 11.69 13.05 26.38
C LEU A 302 12.00 11.94 27.40
N ALA A 303 13.11 11.22 27.23
CA ALA A 303 13.56 10.19 28.16
C ALA A 303 14.24 10.72 29.44
N GLU A 304 14.38 12.05 29.63
CA GLU A 304 14.90 12.65 30.87
C GLU A 304 14.00 12.36 32.09
N ILE A 305 12.68 12.27 31.86
CA ILE A 305 11.69 11.95 32.90
C ILE A 305 11.70 10.46 33.23
N GLY A 306 12.14 9.62 32.28
CA GLY A 306 12.30 8.18 32.43
C GLY A 306 12.45 7.49 31.07
N PRO A 307 13.01 6.27 31.02
CA PRO A 307 13.19 5.54 29.76
C PRO A 307 11.86 5.31 29.01
N LEU A 308 11.86 5.57 27.70
CA LEU A 308 10.72 5.22 26.84
C LEU A 308 10.96 3.82 26.27
N VAL A 309 9.93 2.97 26.33
CA VAL A 309 9.99 1.60 25.81
C VAL A 309 8.87 1.41 24.79
N VAL A 310 9.25 1.22 23.54
CA VAL A 310 8.31 0.90 22.44
C VAL A 310 8.40 -0.59 22.17
N VAL A 311 7.31 -1.31 22.40
CA VAL A 311 7.22 -2.75 22.11
C VAL A 311 6.59 -2.93 20.74
N ASN A 312 7.33 -3.56 19.82
CA ASN A 312 6.85 -3.89 18.49
C ASN A 312 6.81 -5.42 18.33
N CYS A 313 5.65 -5.97 17.96
CA CYS A 313 5.46 -7.40 17.81
C CYS A 313 4.85 -7.69 16.44
N THR A 314 5.56 -8.45 15.62
CA THR A 314 5.14 -8.81 14.25
C THR A 314 5.34 -10.30 14.00
N PRO A 315 4.76 -10.86 12.91
CA PRO A 315 5.07 -12.22 12.48
C PRO A 315 6.57 -12.48 12.21
N TYR A 316 7.37 -11.44 11.99
CA TYR A 316 8.80 -11.56 11.68
C TYR A 316 9.66 -11.68 12.94
N ARG A 317 9.41 -10.80 13.92
CA ARG A 317 10.14 -10.73 15.21
C ARG A 317 9.41 -9.82 16.19
N SER A 318 9.81 -9.92 17.45
CA SER A 318 9.31 -9.11 18.56
C SER A 318 10.47 -8.39 19.22
N ASP A 319 10.31 -7.09 19.47
CA ASP A 319 11.37 -6.21 19.95
C ASP A 319 10.86 -5.19 20.96
N ALA A 320 11.70 -4.85 21.93
CA ALA A 320 11.58 -3.63 22.71
C ALA A 320 12.65 -2.64 22.25
N ILE A 321 12.23 -1.49 21.73
CA ILE A 321 13.11 -0.36 21.47
C ILE A 321 13.11 0.51 22.73
N ILE A 322 14.31 0.75 23.28
CA ILE A 322 14.52 1.44 24.54
C ILE A 322 15.25 2.75 24.24
N VAL A 323 14.61 3.87 24.57
CA VAL A 323 15.16 5.22 24.47
C VAL A 323 15.54 5.68 25.87
N THR A 324 16.80 6.06 26.05
CA THR A 324 17.33 6.69 27.25
C THR A 324 18.01 8.01 26.89
N THR A 325 18.38 8.80 27.89
CA THR A 325 19.20 10.02 27.68
C THR A 325 20.60 9.73 27.12
N SER A 326 21.06 8.47 27.16
CA SER A 326 22.38 8.06 26.67
C SER A 326 22.36 7.37 25.31
N GLY A 327 21.19 6.94 24.81
CA GLY A 327 21.06 6.38 23.48
C GLY A 327 19.76 5.62 23.22
N ILE A 328 19.66 5.09 22.01
CA ILE A 328 18.51 4.31 21.54
C ILE A 328 19.01 2.90 21.20
N THR A 329 18.45 1.90 21.86
CA THR A 329 18.86 0.49 21.72
C THR A 329 17.66 -0.42 21.50
N SER A 330 17.88 -1.63 20.99
CA SER A 330 16.82 -2.62 20.78
C SER A 330 17.14 -3.92 21.50
N LEU A 331 16.13 -4.52 22.10
CA LEU A 331 16.19 -5.85 22.73
C LEU A 331 15.20 -6.79 22.04
N GLU A 332 15.72 -7.88 21.48
CA GLU A 332 14.88 -8.93 20.87
C GLU A 332 14.14 -9.73 21.97
N LEU A 333 12.81 -9.76 21.90
CA LEU A 333 11.92 -10.43 22.84
C LEU A 333 11.51 -11.82 22.34
N ARG A 334 12.47 -12.75 22.26
CA ARG A 334 12.27 -14.11 21.66
C ARG A 334 11.11 -14.94 22.22
N LYS A 335 10.68 -14.66 23.46
CA LYS A 335 9.57 -15.38 24.10
C LYS A 335 8.20 -14.76 23.81
N LEU A 336 8.16 -13.53 23.28
CA LEU A 336 6.91 -12.85 22.95
C LEU A 336 6.50 -13.21 21.53
N LYS A 337 5.49 -14.05 21.37
CA LYS A 337 5.01 -14.47 20.05
C LYS A 337 3.86 -13.58 19.57
N TYR A 338 3.87 -13.26 18.27
CA TYR A 338 2.83 -12.44 17.64
C TYR A 338 1.42 -13.01 17.86
N GLU A 339 1.24 -14.31 17.62
CA GLU A 339 -0.05 -14.99 17.80
C GLU A 339 -0.61 -14.86 19.22
N GLU A 340 0.26 -14.88 20.23
CA GLU A 340 -0.12 -14.71 21.63
C GLU A 340 -0.55 -13.27 21.91
N THR A 341 0.21 -12.29 21.40
CA THR A 341 -0.15 -10.87 21.55
C THR A 341 -1.47 -10.52 20.87
N THR A 342 -1.72 -11.04 19.66
CA THR A 342 -3.00 -10.84 18.95
C THR A 342 -4.17 -11.46 19.70
N ARG A 343 -3.97 -12.65 20.30
CA ARG A 343 -4.98 -13.28 21.15
C ARG A 343 -5.28 -12.46 22.40
N TRP A 344 -4.27 -11.89 23.05
CA TRP A 344 -4.49 -11.01 24.20
C TRP A 344 -5.23 -9.73 23.81
N MET A 345 -4.81 -9.04 22.74
CA MET A 345 -5.44 -7.79 22.31
C MET A 345 -6.92 -7.98 21.97
N THR A 346 -7.28 -9.09 21.31
CA THR A 346 -8.68 -9.43 21.02
C THR A 346 -9.50 -9.74 22.28
N GLN A 347 -8.90 -10.42 23.27
CA GLN A 347 -9.55 -10.69 24.56
C GLN A 347 -9.78 -9.41 25.38
N PHE A 348 -8.81 -8.50 25.42
CA PHE A 348 -8.93 -7.23 26.15
C PHE A 348 -9.87 -6.22 25.46
N GLY A 349 -9.89 -6.18 24.12
CA GLY A 349 -10.81 -5.33 23.36
C GLY A 349 -12.29 -5.73 23.49
N GLY A 350 -12.58 -7.00 23.78
CA GLY A 350 -13.94 -7.50 24.00
C GLY A 350 -14.61 -7.04 25.31
N PHE A 351 -13.84 -6.56 26.28
CA PHE A 351 -14.38 -6.09 27.57
C PHE A 351 -14.94 -4.65 27.54
N GLY A 352 -14.73 -3.89 26.45
CA GLY A 352 -15.15 -2.49 26.33
C GLY A 352 -16.50 -2.24 25.64
N ALA A 353 -17.12 -3.25 25.03
CA ALA A 353 -18.34 -3.09 24.22
C ALA A 353 -19.64 -3.56 24.90
N GLY A 354 -19.58 -3.98 26.17
CA GLY A 354 -20.73 -4.46 26.94
C GLY A 354 -20.82 -3.75 28.29
N GLY A 355 -21.31 -2.51 28.30
CA GLY A 355 -21.57 -1.80 29.56
C GLY A 355 -21.77 -0.30 29.38
N SER A 356 -22.94 0.10 28.90
CA SER A 356 -23.65 1.36 29.23
C SER A 356 -25.08 1.23 28.76
#